data_AF-A0A7S2H5X6-F1
#
_entry.id   AF-A0A7S2H5X6-F1
#
_cell.length_a   1.000
_cell.length_b   1.000
_cell.length_c   1.000
_cell.angle_alpha   90.00
_cell.angle_beta   90.00
_cell.angle_gamma   90.00
#
_symmetry.space_group_name_H-M   'P 1'
#
loop_
_entity.id
_entity.type
_entity.pdbx_description
1 polymer ?
#
loop_
_entity_poly.entity_id
_entity_poly.type
_entity_poly.pdbx_seq_one_letter_code
_entity_poly.pdbx_strand_id
1 'polypeptide(L)'
;ACPQAAADPKNTEGLDTRCLVEHAAELVGTACKKAVRDMNKATSRDVRARPGGAGGCASDINSFCKGVSPGMGEQNRCLQDHMTELTPMCHHIQREIMEAESKDWTINPTLRRRCS
;
A
#
# COMPACT_ATOMS: atom_id res chain seq x y z
N ALA A 1 11.14 -14.25 -8.73
CA ALA A 1 9.88 -15.03 -8.79
C ALA A 1 9.23 -14.94 -7.44
N CYS A 2 7.98 -14.44 -7.36
CA CYS A 2 7.25 -14.44 -6.10
C CYS A 2 7.21 -15.86 -5.56
N PRO A 3 7.69 -16.11 -4.33
CA PRO A 3 7.52 -17.42 -3.73
C PRO A 3 6.02 -17.71 -3.76
N GLN A 4 5.64 -18.87 -4.30
CA GLN A 4 4.35 -19.43 -3.93
C GLN A 4 4.34 -19.42 -2.41
N ALA A 5 3.37 -18.71 -1.81
CA ALA A 5 3.23 -18.64 -0.37
C ALA A 5 3.35 -20.08 0.13
N ALA A 6 4.38 -20.35 0.95
CA ALA A 6 4.53 -21.65 1.57
C ALA A 6 3.18 -21.98 2.20
N ALA A 7 2.67 -23.18 1.89
CA ALA A 7 1.37 -23.65 2.32
C ALA A 7 1.30 -23.68 3.86
N ASP A 8 0.99 -22.53 4.46
CA ASP A 8 0.56 -22.43 5.84
C ASP A 8 -0.93 -22.82 5.85
N PRO A 9 -1.31 -23.89 6.56
CA PRO A 9 -2.71 -24.35 6.61
C PRO A 9 -3.69 -23.33 7.22
N LYS A 10 -3.20 -22.19 7.75
CA LYS A 10 -4.02 -21.06 8.21
C LYS A 10 -4.12 -19.92 7.19
N ASN A 11 -3.35 -19.97 6.09
CA ASN A 11 -3.31 -18.92 5.08
C ASN A 11 -4.20 -19.33 3.89
N THR A 12 -5.38 -18.73 3.80
CA THR A 12 -6.42 -19.08 2.81
C THR A 12 -6.37 -18.24 1.53
N GLU A 13 -5.32 -17.45 1.31
CA GLU A 13 -5.25 -16.55 0.16
C GLU A 13 -4.27 -17.07 -0.90
N GLY A 14 -4.76 -17.23 -2.13
CA GLY A 14 -3.92 -17.48 -3.29
C GLY A 14 -2.82 -16.42 -3.46
N LEU A 15 -1.84 -16.70 -4.32
CA LEU A 15 -0.72 -15.86 -4.77
C LEU A 15 -0.45 -14.60 -3.90
N ASP A 16 0.56 -14.65 -3.02
CA ASP A 16 0.89 -13.57 -2.05
C ASP A 16 0.80 -12.17 -2.70
N THR A 17 -0.33 -11.51 -2.48
CA THR A 17 -0.66 -10.25 -3.15
C THR A 17 0.26 -9.11 -2.71
N ARG A 18 0.92 -9.25 -1.56
CA ARG A 18 2.01 -8.36 -1.12
C ARG A 18 3.18 -8.44 -2.09
N CYS A 19 3.66 -9.64 -2.41
CA CYS A 19 4.77 -9.82 -3.35
C CYS A 19 4.44 -9.24 -4.74
N LEU A 20 3.20 -9.42 -5.22
CA LEU A 20 2.78 -8.86 -6.50
C LEU A 20 2.83 -7.32 -6.53
N VAL A 21 2.49 -6.68 -5.42
CA VAL A 21 2.56 -5.23 -5.27
C VAL A 21 4.02 -4.75 -5.25
N GLU A 22 4.89 -5.46 -4.51
CA GLU A 22 6.33 -5.17 -4.41
C GLU A 22 7.03 -5.28 -5.78
N HIS A 23 6.64 -6.26 -6.59
CA HIS A 23 7.23 -6.54 -7.90
C HIS A 23 6.34 -6.10 -9.08
N ALA A 24 5.51 -5.08 -8.90
CA ALA A 24 4.53 -4.65 -9.90
C ALA A 24 5.13 -4.35 -11.29
N ALA A 25 6.38 -3.88 -11.35
CA ALA A 25 7.09 -3.59 -12.60
C ALA A 25 7.52 -4.84 -13.39
N GLU A 26 7.70 -5.97 -12.71
CA GLU A 26 8.16 -7.24 -13.31
C GLU A 26 7.01 -8.08 -13.88
N LEU A 27 5.77 -7.71 -13.59
CA LEU A 27 4.60 -8.42 -14.09
C LEU A 27 4.61 -8.41 -15.62
N VAL A 28 4.19 -9.51 -16.25
CA VAL A 28 4.10 -9.60 -17.73
C VAL A 28 2.65 -9.43 -18.19
N GLY A 29 1.71 -10.08 -17.50
CA GLY A 29 0.29 -10.06 -17.86
C GLY A 29 -0.36 -8.69 -17.68
N THR A 30 -0.97 -8.15 -18.73
CA THR A 30 -1.62 -6.83 -18.73
C THR A 30 -2.79 -6.75 -17.75
N ALA A 31 -3.60 -7.80 -17.64
CA ALA A 31 -4.67 -7.91 -16.66
C ALA A 31 -4.14 -7.87 -15.21
N CYS A 32 -3.02 -8.56 -14.96
CA CYS A 32 -2.36 -8.59 -13.66
C CYS A 32 -1.76 -7.22 -13.30
N LYS A 33 -1.05 -6.57 -14.24
CA LYS A 33 -0.56 -5.19 -14.07
C LYS A 33 -1.68 -4.22 -13.72
N LYS A 34 -2.81 -4.31 -14.42
CA LYS A 34 -3.97 -3.46 -14.16
C LYS A 34 -4.53 -3.70 -12.76
N ALA A 35 -4.70 -4.96 -12.35
CA ALA A 35 -5.21 -5.31 -11.03
C ALA A 35 -4.29 -4.80 -9.91
N VAL A 36 -2.97 -4.97 -10.06
CA VAL A 36 -1.99 -4.47 -9.08
C VAL A 36 -1.96 -2.94 -9.06
N ARG A 37 -2.08 -2.26 -10.21
CA ARG A 37 -2.22 -0.80 -10.24
C ARG A 37 -3.50 -0.33 -9.55
N ASP A 38 -4.62 -1.00 -9.77
CA ASP A 38 -5.89 -0.67 -9.11
C ASP A 38 -5.79 -0.87 -7.58
N MET A 39 -5.04 -1.88 -7.14
CA MET A 39 -4.70 -2.10 -5.73
C MET A 39 -3.77 -1.02 -5.17
N ASN A 40 -2.74 -0.60 -5.90
CA ASN A 40 -1.88 0.51 -5.51
C ASN A 40 -2.68 1.82 -5.40
N LYS A 41 -3.61 2.07 -6.32
CA LYS A 41 -4.53 3.21 -6.25
C LYS A 41 -5.49 3.13 -5.05
N ALA A 42 -5.95 1.94 -4.67
CA ALA A 42 -6.73 1.77 -3.45
C ALA A 42 -5.84 2.03 -2.22
N THR A 43 -4.61 1.53 -2.24
CA THR A 43 -3.61 1.70 -1.19
C THR A 43 -3.24 3.18 -0.98
N SER A 44 -2.99 3.94 -2.05
CA SER A 44 -2.73 5.39 -1.98
C SER A 44 -3.88 6.18 -1.34
N ARG A 45 -5.11 5.68 -1.45
CA ARG A 45 -6.29 6.24 -0.79
C ARG A 45 -6.43 5.80 0.66
N ASP A 46 -5.99 4.59 1.00
CA ASP A 46 -6.10 4.02 2.34
C ASP A 46 -5.06 2.92 2.53
N VAL A 47 -4.13 3.10 3.48
CA VAL A 47 -3.10 2.11 3.80
C VAL A 47 -3.68 0.73 4.14
N ARG A 48 -4.91 0.69 4.67
CA ARG A 48 -5.59 -0.55 5.06
C ARG A 48 -6.05 -1.38 3.86
N ALA A 49 -6.13 -0.76 2.68
CA ALA A 49 -6.39 -1.46 1.42
C ALA A 49 -5.16 -2.16 0.84
N ARG A 50 -3.96 -1.93 1.40
CA ARG A 50 -2.75 -2.68 1.05
C ARG A 50 -2.80 -4.07 1.68
N PRO A 51 -2.45 -5.15 0.96
CA PRO A 51 -2.15 -6.44 1.57
C PRO A 51 -1.13 -6.27 2.71
N GLY A 52 -1.49 -6.72 3.91
CA GLY A 52 -0.68 -6.53 5.12
C GLY A 52 -0.68 -5.12 5.73
N GLY A 53 -1.26 -4.11 5.07
CA GLY A 53 -1.29 -2.73 5.57
C GLY A 53 -2.20 -2.51 6.78
N ALA A 54 -3.36 -3.18 6.80
CA ALA A 54 -4.27 -3.12 7.94
C ALA A 54 -3.64 -3.62 9.24
N GLY A 55 -2.77 -4.63 9.18
CA GLY A 55 -2.01 -5.11 10.34
C GLY A 55 -0.71 -4.33 10.56
N GLY A 56 0.05 -4.11 9.48
CA GLY A 56 1.39 -3.53 9.53
C GLY A 56 1.44 -2.07 9.97
N CYS A 57 0.36 -1.31 9.80
CA CYS A 57 0.27 0.10 10.21
C CYS A 57 -0.74 0.38 11.33
N ALA A 58 -1.44 -0.62 11.87
CA ALA A 58 -2.50 -0.40 12.86
C ALA A 58 -2.01 0.34 14.11
N SER A 59 -0.86 -0.06 14.66
CA SER A 59 -0.29 0.57 15.86
C SER A 59 0.09 2.02 15.59
N ASP A 60 0.74 2.29 14.47
CA ASP A 60 1.17 3.63 14.09
C ASP A 60 -0.01 4.56 13.82
N ILE A 61 -1.07 4.06 13.17
CA ILE A 61 -2.32 4.82 13.00
C ILE A 61 -2.91 5.20 14.35
N ASN A 62 -2.94 4.27 15.30
CA ASN A 62 -3.49 4.54 16.63
C ASN A 62 -2.64 5.52 17.45
N SER A 63 -1.32 5.49 17.28
CA SER A 63 -0.38 6.35 18.00
C SER A 63 -0.33 7.78 17.44
N PHE A 64 -0.24 7.92 16.12
CA PHE A 64 0.06 9.20 15.47
C PHE A 64 -1.14 9.80 14.73
N CYS A 65 -1.97 8.95 14.12
CA CYS A 65 -3.00 9.37 13.17
C CYS A 65 -4.42 9.12 13.66
N LYS A 66 -4.61 9.05 14.98
CA LYS A 66 -5.92 8.82 15.60
C LYS A 66 -6.87 9.97 15.26
N GLY A 67 -7.98 9.65 14.60
CA GLY A 67 -8.97 10.64 14.16
C GLY A 67 -8.75 11.19 12.75
N VAL A 68 -7.67 10.79 12.06
CA VAL A 68 -7.49 11.10 10.64
C VAL A 68 -8.43 10.23 9.80
N SER A 69 -9.17 10.86 8.88
CA SER A 69 -10.17 10.17 8.06
C SER A 69 -9.52 9.21 7.07
N PRO A 70 -10.03 7.99 6.92
CA PRO A 70 -9.54 7.06 5.90
C PRO A 70 -10.09 7.36 4.50
N GLY A 71 -9.53 6.71 3.48
CA GLY A 71 -10.12 6.62 2.14
C GLY A 71 -9.75 7.72 1.14
N MET A 72 -9.16 8.83 1.60
CA MET A 72 -8.73 9.96 0.74
C MET A 72 -7.22 10.19 0.75
N GLY A 73 -6.45 9.27 1.32
CA GLY A 73 -4.99 9.35 1.46
C GLY A 73 -4.52 10.14 2.68
N GLU A 74 -5.43 10.67 3.50
CA GLU A 74 -5.07 11.49 4.65
C GLU A 74 -4.30 10.69 5.72
N GLN A 75 -4.68 9.43 5.96
CA GLN A 75 -3.93 8.55 6.86
C GLN A 75 -2.53 8.23 6.33
N ASN A 76 -2.36 7.99 5.02
CA ASN A 76 -1.04 7.82 4.43
C ASN A 76 -0.19 9.07 4.63
N ARG A 77 -0.74 10.25 4.36
CA ARG A 77 -0.02 11.51 4.56
C ARG A 77 0.40 11.70 6.03
N CYS A 78 -0.51 11.46 6.97
CA CYS A 78 -0.18 11.53 8.38
C CYS A 78 0.96 10.56 8.76
N LEU A 79 0.89 9.30 8.30
CA LEU A 79 1.97 8.34 8.55
C LEU A 79 3.29 8.79 7.90
N GLN A 80 3.24 9.39 6.71
CA GLN A 80 4.40 9.92 5.99
C GLN A 80 5.02 11.13 6.69
N ASP A 81 4.23 11.93 7.41
CA ASP A 81 4.75 13.03 8.23
C ASP A 81 5.49 12.52 9.48
N HIS A 82 5.24 11.26 9.89
CA HIS A 82 5.86 10.58 11.05
C HIS A 82 6.83 9.46 10.66
N MET A 83 7.39 9.50 9.44
CA MET A 83 8.23 8.41 8.89
C MET A 83 9.32 7.92 9.84
N THR A 84 9.95 8.80 10.61
CA THR A 84 11.05 8.43 11.52
C THR A 84 10.59 7.73 12.80
N GLU A 85 9.31 7.85 13.16
CA GLU A 85 8.71 7.27 14.37
C GLU A 85 7.92 5.99 14.09
N LEU A 86 7.66 5.67 12.82
CA LEU A 86 6.89 4.50 12.44
C LEU A 86 7.60 3.20 12.83
N THR A 87 6.80 2.18 13.15
CA THR A 87 7.33 0.81 13.23
C THR A 87 8.03 0.41 11.92
N PRO A 88 9.04 -0.50 11.95
CA PRO A 88 9.76 -0.91 10.75
C PRO A 88 8.86 -1.42 9.62
N MET A 89 7.77 -2.10 9.98
CA MET A 89 6.80 -2.62 9.01
C MET A 89 6.00 -1.48 8.36
N CYS A 90 5.42 -0.57 9.14
CA CYS A 90 4.65 0.53 8.55
C CYS A 90 5.55 1.50 7.77
N HIS A 91 6.78 1.74 8.23
CA HIS A 91 7.79 2.50 7.50
C HIS A 91 8.06 1.89 6.13
N HIS A 92 8.26 0.58 6.06
CA HIS A 92 8.48 -0.11 4.79
C HIS A 92 7.29 0.06 3.84
N ILE A 93 6.08 -0.16 4.35
CA ILE A 93 4.84 0.01 3.59
C ILE A 93 4.71 1.44 3.06
N GLN A 94 4.92 2.46 3.88
CA GLN A 94 4.81 3.85 3.45
C GLN A 94 5.86 4.22 2.40
N ARG A 95 7.09 3.70 2.50
CA ARG A 95 8.09 3.87 1.42
C ARG A 95 7.61 3.33 0.09
N GLU A 96 7.01 2.15 0.08
CA GLU A 96 6.54 1.53 -1.16
C GLU A 96 5.35 2.29 -1.76
N ILE A 97 4.48 2.84 -0.91
CA ILE A 97 3.37 3.70 -1.36
C ILE A 97 3.94 4.97 -2.00
N MET A 98 4.88 5.64 -1.33
CA MET A 98 5.52 6.85 -1.85
C MET A 98 6.24 6.58 -3.18
N GLU A 99 6.97 5.47 -3.27
CA GLU A 99 7.65 5.06 -4.51
C GLU A 99 6.65 4.80 -5.64
N ALA A 100 5.57 4.04 -5.38
CA ALA A 100 4.54 3.78 -6.37
C ALA A 100 3.87 5.08 -6.87
N GLU A 101 3.57 6.02 -5.97
CA GLU A 101 2.99 7.32 -6.32
C GLU A 101 3.95 8.21 -7.11
N SER A 102 5.24 8.20 -6.78
CA SER A 102 6.25 8.94 -7.54
C SER A 102 6.42 8.44 -8.97
N LYS A 103 6.22 7.13 -9.20
CA LYS A 103 6.29 6.51 -10.53
C LYS A 103 5.02 6.70 -11.33
N ASP A 104 3.86 6.74 -10.68
CA ASP A 104 2.56 6.99 -11.30
C ASP A 104 1.75 8.01 -10.49
N TRP A 105 1.88 9.29 -10.84
CA TRP A 105 1.13 10.36 -10.18
C TRP A 105 -0.40 10.17 -10.25
N THR A 106 -0.91 9.39 -11.21
CA THR A 106 -2.36 9.19 -11.40
C THR A 106 -3.00 8.30 -10.33
N ILE A 107 -2.18 7.58 -9.54
CA ILE A 107 -2.65 6.82 -8.37
C ILE A 107 -2.65 7.65 -7.09
N ASN A 108 -1.88 8.74 -7.01
CA ASN A 108 -1.90 9.66 -5.88
C ASN A 108 -3.24 10.43 -5.84
N PRO A 109 -4.05 10.33 -4.77
CA PRO A 109 -5.38 10.92 -4.72
C PRO A 109 -5.38 12.45 -4.72
N THR A 110 -4.33 13.09 -4.18
CA THR A 110 -4.22 14.54 -4.14
C THR A 110 -3.87 15.11 -5.51
N LEU A 111 -2.83 14.56 -6.16
CA LEU A 111 -2.41 14.99 -7.50
C LEU A 111 -3.50 14.71 -8.53
N ARG A 112 -4.07 13.50 -8.52
CA ARG A 112 -5.18 13.12 -9.40
C ARG A 112 -6.37 14.08 -9.29
N ARG A 113 -6.71 14.59 -8.10
CA ARG A 113 -7.83 15.54 -7.92
C ARG A 113 -7.49 16.95 -8.40
N ARG A 114 -6.23 17.37 -8.26
CA ARG A 114 -5.79 18.74 -8.58
C ARG A 114 -5.40 18.92 -10.04
N CYS A 115 -4.95 17.85 -10.69
CA CYS A 115 -4.39 17.87 -12.04
C CYS A 115 -5.29 17.15 -13.06
N SER A 116 -6.52 16.78 -12.70
CA SER A 116 -7.53 16.19 -13.59
C SER A 116 -8.26 17.22 -14.43
#